data_AF-A0A2V8FW87-F1
#
_entry.id   AF-A0A2V8FW87-F1
#
_cell.length_a   1.000
_cell.length_b   1.000
_cell.length_c   1.000
_cell.angle_alpha   90.00
_cell.angle_beta   90.00
_cell.angle_gamma   90.00
#
_symmetry.space_group_name_H-M   'P 1'
#
loop_
_entity.id
_entity.type
_entity.pdbx_description
1 polymer ?
#
loop_
_entity_poly.entity_id
_entity_poly.type
_entity_poly.pdbx_seq_one_letter_code
_entity_poly.pdbx_strand_id
1 'polypeptide(L)'
;MRRESSSSETRSSPGFKMIIDIAFDDQGNLYVVEHATGAVQQAGLGVLIRVTPDKSQPDIAAQYQNGTRQVILSGLNRPTSVAVGPDGALYISRGTMAVDGEVIRFEPPSQ
;
A
#
# COMPACT_ATOMS: atom_id res chain seq x y z
N MET A 1 19.57 -41.34 3.37
CA MET A 1 19.44 -39.91 3.70
C MET A 1 18.92 -39.18 2.46
N ARG A 2 17.60 -38.92 2.34
CA ARG A 2 17.04 -38.11 1.25
C ARG A 2 17.10 -36.65 1.68
N ARG A 3 17.67 -35.76 0.85
CA ARG A 3 17.56 -34.31 1.05
C ARG A 3 16.16 -33.92 0.60
N GLU A 4 15.33 -33.47 1.55
CA GLU A 4 14.09 -32.79 1.23
C GLU A 4 14.47 -31.45 0.59
N SER A 5 14.11 -31.30 -0.68
CA SER A 5 14.15 -30.00 -1.35
C SER A 5 13.14 -29.12 -0.64
N SER A 6 13.62 -28.12 0.09
CA SER A 6 12.78 -27.01 0.55
C SER A 6 12.15 -26.40 -0.71
N SER A 7 10.87 -26.67 -0.92
CA SER A 7 10.08 -25.93 -1.88
C SER A 7 10.03 -24.49 -1.37
N SER A 8 10.74 -23.58 -2.04
CA SER A 8 10.55 -22.15 -1.83
C SER A 8 9.12 -21.85 -2.28
N GLU A 9 8.21 -21.79 -1.31
CA GLU A 9 6.82 -21.45 -1.53
C GLU A 9 6.81 -20.01 -2.03
N THR A 10 6.80 -19.85 -3.34
CA THR A 10 6.60 -18.54 -3.97
C THR A 10 5.17 -18.16 -3.65
N ARG A 11 4.97 -17.51 -2.49
CA ARG A 11 3.70 -16.89 -2.15
C ARG A 11 3.46 -15.84 -3.22
N SER A 12 2.65 -16.20 -4.21
CA SER A 12 2.10 -15.26 -5.17
C SER A 12 1.12 -14.38 -4.40
N SER A 13 1.64 -13.37 -3.69
CA SER A 13 0.82 -12.25 -3.29
C SER A 13 0.37 -11.57 -4.57
N PRO A 14 -0.94 -11.39 -4.84
CA PRO A 14 -1.36 -10.64 -6.01
C PRO A 14 -0.62 -9.29 -6.03
N GLY A 15 -0.10 -8.93 -7.20
CA GLY A 15 0.57 -7.66 -7.39
C GLY A 15 -0.36 -6.48 -7.12
N PHE A 16 0.21 -5.29 -6.99
CA PHE A 16 -0.61 -4.07 -6.91
C PHE A 16 -1.46 -3.87 -8.16
N LYS A 17 -2.57 -3.16 -8.00
CA LYS A 17 -3.51 -2.80 -9.07
C LYS A 17 -3.71 -1.30 -9.08
N MET A 18 -3.64 -0.70 -10.27
CA MET A 18 -3.98 0.72 -10.49
C MET A 18 -3.37 1.66 -9.44
N ILE A 19 -2.06 1.51 -9.17
CA ILE A 19 -1.33 2.42 -8.28
C ILE A 19 -1.42 3.82 -8.86
N ILE A 20 -1.80 4.79 -8.04
CA ILE A 20 -1.84 6.20 -8.43
C ILE A 20 -0.78 7.04 -7.74
N ASP A 21 -0.39 6.66 -6.51
CA ASP A 21 0.62 7.38 -5.73
C ASP A 21 1.26 6.50 -4.66
N ILE A 22 2.43 6.94 -4.17
CA ILE A 22 3.18 6.30 -3.09
C ILE A 22 3.84 7.34 -2.15
N ALA A 23 4.05 6.98 -0.89
CA ALA A 23 4.84 7.77 0.05
C ALA A 23 5.58 6.88 1.07
N PHE A 24 6.67 7.39 1.65
CA PHE A 24 7.42 6.70 2.71
C PHE A 24 7.34 7.48 4.03
N ASP A 25 7.27 6.77 5.16
CA ASP A 25 7.53 7.37 6.48
C ASP A 25 9.01 7.30 6.88
N ASP A 26 9.33 7.85 8.05
CA ASP A 26 10.67 7.87 8.63
C ASP A 26 11.19 6.49 9.07
N GLN A 27 10.28 5.54 9.29
CA GLN A 27 10.59 4.15 9.63
C GLN A 27 10.87 3.30 8.38
N GLY A 28 10.57 3.82 7.19
CA GLY A 28 10.69 3.13 5.92
C GLY A 28 9.48 2.26 5.57
N ASN A 29 8.32 2.47 6.18
CA ASN A 29 7.09 1.89 5.66
C ASN A 29 6.72 2.61 4.35
N LEU A 30 6.31 1.83 3.36
CA LEU A 30 5.79 2.33 2.09
C LEU A 30 4.27 2.35 2.13
N TYR A 31 3.67 3.49 1.83
CA TYR A 31 2.24 3.65 1.64
C TYR A 31 1.94 3.69 0.14
N VAL A 32 0.99 2.86 -0.30
CA VAL A 32 0.58 2.73 -1.70
C VAL A 32 -0.90 3.01 -1.80
N VAL A 33 -1.27 3.93 -2.69
CA VAL A 33 -2.67 4.20 -3.01
C VAL A 33 -3.03 3.45 -4.28
N GLU A 34 -4.00 2.53 -4.17
CA GLU A 34 -4.66 1.93 -5.32
C GLU A 34 -5.95 2.69 -5.63
N HIS A 35 -6.11 3.14 -6.87
CA HIS A 35 -7.29 3.88 -7.30
C HIS A 35 -8.55 3.01 -7.29
N ALA A 36 -8.43 1.73 -7.65
CA ALA A 36 -9.53 0.78 -7.64
C ALA A 36 -9.03 -0.65 -7.41
N THR A 37 -9.78 -1.40 -6.59
CA THR A 37 -9.46 -2.79 -6.23
C THR A 37 -10.17 -3.84 -7.10
N GLY A 38 -11.20 -3.41 -7.84
CA GLY A 38 -12.02 -4.25 -8.73
C GLY A 38 -11.43 -4.46 -10.13
N ALA A 39 -12.10 -5.28 -10.95
CA ALA A 39 -11.74 -5.43 -12.36
C ALA A 39 -11.92 -4.12 -13.13
N VAL A 40 -11.21 -3.92 -14.24
CA VAL A 40 -11.22 -2.68 -15.04
C VAL A 40 -12.64 -2.17 -15.39
N GLN A 41 -13.61 -3.08 -15.52
CA GLN A 41 -15.00 -2.79 -15.87
C GLN A 41 -15.94 -2.58 -14.66
N GLN A 42 -15.45 -2.83 -13.44
CA GLN A 42 -16.14 -2.61 -12.17
C GLN A 42 -15.14 -1.94 -11.22
N ALA A 43 -14.92 -0.64 -11.40
CA ALA A 43 -14.01 0.11 -10.55
C ALA A 43 -14.53 0.09 -9.10
N GLY A 44 -14.00 -0.84 -8.30
CA GLY A 44 -14.22 -0.88 -6.86
C GLY A 44 -13.57 0.33 -6.20
N LEU A 45 -13.97 0.63 -4.96
CA LEU A 45 -13.33 1.69 -4.18
C LEU A 45 -11.83 1.43 -4.03
N GLY A 46 -11.08 2.52 -3.96
CA GLY A 46 -9.64 2.50 -3.73
C GLY A 46 -9.28 2.11 -2.30
N VAL A 47 -7.99 1.81 -2.11
CA VAL A 47 -7.43 1.43 -0.81
C VAL A 47 -6.09 2.11 -0.59
N LEU A 48 -5.75 2.28 0.68
CA LEU A 48 -4.41 2.60 1.14
C LEU A 48 -3.79 1.34 1.73
N ILE A 49 -2.66 0.94 1.18
CA ILE A 49 -1.90 -0.23 1.61
C ILE A 49 -0.61 0.26 2.27
N ARG A 50 -0.30 -0.26 3.46
CA ARG A 50 1.03 -0.16 4.07
C ARG A 50 1.85 -1.39 3.69
N VAL A 51 3.09 -1.17 3.30
CA VAL A 51 4.12 -2.18 3.12
C VAL A 51 5.19 -1.96 4.17
N THR A 52 5.26 -2.87 5.14
CA THR A 52 6.34 -2.91 6.12
C THR A 52 7.50 -3.71 5.52
N PRO A 53 8.69 -3.11 5.29
CA PRO A 53 9.82 -3.82 4.69
C PRO A 53 10.37 -4.91 5.61
N ASP A 54 10.72 -6.06 5.05
CA ASP A 54 11.53 -7.05 5.76
C ASP A 54 13.00 -6.65 5.71
N LYS A 55 13.46 -5.89 6.69
CA LYS A 55 14.83 -5.36 6.77
C LYS A 55 15.91 -6.43 6.96
N SER A 56 15.55 -7.70 7.14
CA SER A 56 16.52 -8.81 7.14
C SER A 56 17.03 -9.16 5.73
N GLN A 57 16.35 -8.67 4.70
CA GLN A 57 16.69 -8.94 3.30
C GLN A 57 17.93 -8.13 2.85
N PRO A 58 18.74 -8.70 1.93
CA PRO A 58 20.08 -8.19 1.62
C PRO A 58 20.08 -6.86 0.86
N ASP A 59 19.00 -6.54 0.13
CA ASP A 59 18.87 -5.30 -0.63
C ASP A 59 17.46 -4.71 -0.53
N ILE A 60 17.34 -3.43 -0.85
CA ILE A 60 16.10 -2.65 -0.71
C ILE A 60 14.95 -3.27 -1.53
N ALA A 61 15.21 -3.81 -2.72
CA ALA A 61 14.17 -4.41 -3.54
C ALA A 61 13.61 -5.68 -2.86
N ALA A 62 14.50 -6.54 -2.36
CA ALA A 62 14.13 -7.72 -1.60
C ALA A 62 13.38 -7.37 -0.31
N GLN A 63 13.74 -6.28 0.39
CA GLN A 63 13.06 -5.82 1.60
C GLN A 63 11.57 -5.52 1.36
N TYR A 64 11.23 -4.80 0.28
CA TYR A 64 9.83 -4.49 -0.04
C TYR A 64 9.12 -5.62 -0.79
N GLN A 65 9.84 -6.45 -1.55
CA GLN A 65 9.28 -7.62 -2.22
C GLN A 65 8.82 -8.68 -1.21
N ASN A 66 9.62 -8.91 -0.16
CA ASN A 66 9.31 -9.86 0.92
C ASN A 66 8.65 -9.20 2.15
N GLY A 67 8.45 -7.89 2.11
CA GLY A 67 7.77 -7.14 3.15
C GLY A 67 6.29 -7.53 3.30
N THR A 68 5.70 -7.16 4.44
CA THR A 68 4.29 -7.44 4.72
C THR A 68 3.40 -6.33 4.17
N ARG A 69 2.36 -6.70 3.42
CA ARG A 69 1.36 -5.76 2.87
C ARG A 69 0.07 -5.83 3.68
N GLN A 70 -0.46 -4.68 4.08
CA GLN A 70 -1.70 -4.56 4.84
C GLN A 70 -2.57 -3.43 4.28
N VAL A 71 -3.82 -3.70 3.95
CA VAL A 71 -4.82 -2.65 3.70
C VAL A 71 -5.12 -1.99 5.04
N ILE A 72 -4.79 -0.71 5.18
CA ILE A 72 -4.98 0.06 6.42
C ILE A 72 -6.13 1.06 6.33
N LEU A 73 -6.55 1.41 5.11
CA LEU A 73 -7.75 2.20 4.87
C LEU A 73 -8.40 1.73 3.57
N SER A 74 -9.72 1.55 3.59
CA SER A 74 -10.50 1.11 2.44
C SER A 74 -11.68 2.05 2.18
N GLY A 75 -12.37 1.84 1.07
CA GLY A 75 -13.54 2.65 0.74
C GLY A 75 -13.19 4.05 0.23
N LEU A 76 -11.98 4.24 -0.29
CA LEU A 76 -11.56 5.52 -0.86
C LEU A 76 -12.28 5.73 -2.19
N ASN A 77 -13.16 6.73 -2.24
CA ASN A 77 -13.82 7.11 -3.48
C ASN A 77 -12.87 7.96 -4.33
N ARG A 78 -12.32 7.38 -5.40
CA ARG A 78 -11.49 8.10 -6.37
C ARG A 78 -10.28 8.80 -5.70
N PRO A 79 -9.42 8.06 -4.96
CA PRO A 79 -8.26 8.66 -4.33
C PRO A 79 -7.25 9.10 -5.40
N THR A 80 -6.47 10.15 -5.09
CA THR A 80 -5.55 10.76 -6.05
C THR A 80 -4.12 10.90 -5.55
N SER A 81 -3.88 11.02 -4.24
CA SER A 81 -2.53 11.15 -3.68
C SER A 81 -2.49 10.76 -2.20
N VAL A 82 -1.30 10.45 -1.70
CA VAL A 82 -0.98 10.30 -0.28
C VAL A 82 0.29 11.08 0.09
N ALA A 83 0.29 11.72 1.26
CA ALA A 83 1.49 12.30 1.87
C ALA A 83 1.60 11.87 3.34
N VAL A 84 2.84 11.69 3.82
CA VAL A 84 3.14 11.47 5.24
C VAL A 84 3.47 12.81 5.88
N GLY A 85 2.73 13.18 6.92
CA GLY A 85 3.00 14.36 7.73
C GLY A 85 4.17 14.15 8.70
N PRO A 86 4.76 15.24 9.22
CA PRO A 86 5.84 15.16 10.22
C PRO A 86 5.37 14.58 11.57
N ASP A 87 4.06 14.51 11.79
CA ASP A 87 3.40 13.88 12.92
C ASP A 87 3.15 12.38 12.73
N GLY A 88 3.53 11.82 11.57
CA GLY A 88 3.27 10.42 11.19
C GLY A 88 1.87 10.17 10.64
N ALA A 89 1.00 11.18 10.60
CA ALA A 89 -0.33 11.05 10.00
C ALA A 89 -0.26 11.02 8.48
N LEU A 90 -1.20 10.32 7.85
CA LEU A 90 -1.33 10.23 6.40
C LEU A 90 -2.40 11.20 5.91
N TYR A 91 -2.08 11.96 4.87
CA TYR A 91 -3.01 12.87 4.20
C TYR A 91 -3.34 12.31 2.83
N ILE A 92 -4.62 12.00 2.58
CA ILE A 92 -5.07 11.37 1.34
C ILE A 92 -6.06 12.29 0.65
N SER A 93 -5.78 12.66 -0.60
CA SER A 93 -6.75 13.38 -1.42
C SER A 93 -7.67 12.41 -2.16
N ARG A 94 -8.95 12.77 -2.24
CA ARG A 94 -9.99 12.01 -2.94
C ARG A 94 -10.99 12.92 -3.62
N GLY A 95 -11.74 12.36 -4.58
CA GLY A 95 -12.62 13.12 -5.46
C GLY A 95 -11.84 13.77 -6.60
N THR A 96 -12.39 13.71 -7.81
CA THR A 96 -11.80 14.29 -9.03
C THR A 96 -12.73 15.30 -9.70
N MET A 97 -13.84 15.65 -9.05
CA MET A 97 -14.77 16.69 -9.49
C MET A 97 -14.75 17.86 -8.50
N ALA A 98 -15.08 19.06 -8.99
CA ALA A 98 -15.01 20.27 -8.19
C ALA A 98 -15.87 20.25 -6.91
N VAL A 99 -16.89 19.38 -6.87
CA VAL A 99 -17.87 19.30 -5.77
C VAL A 99 -17.57 18.21 -4.75
N ASP A 100 -16.62 17.31 -5.02
CA ASP A 100 -16.34 16.13 -4.18
C ASP A 100 -14.87 16.00 -3.73
N GLY A 101 -14.05 17.01 -4.01
CA GLY A 101 -12.65 17.05 -3.60
C GLY A 101 -12.50 17.20 -2.08
N GLU A 102 -11.76 16.27 -1.46
CA GLU A 102 -11.48 16.27 -0.02
C GLU A 102 -10.04 15.81 0.26
N VAL A 103 -9.45 16.32 1.33
CA VAL A 103 -8.26 15.74 1.95
C VAL A 103 -8.64 15.15 3.30
N ILE A 104 -8.46 13.85 3.46
CA ILE A 104 -8.65 13.17 4.74
C ILE A 104 -7.31 13.05 5.47
N ARG A 105 -7.33 13.26 6.78
CA ARG A 105 -6.21 12.93 7.68
C ARG A 105 -6.50 11.59 8.33
N PHE A 106 -5.54 10.67 8.26
CA PHE A 106 -5.66 9.31 8.78
C PHE A 106 -4.46 8.97 9.66
N GLU A 107 -4.73 8.45 10.86
CA GLU A 107 -3.69 7.95 11.75
C GLU A 107 -3.44 6.46 11.47
N PRO A 108 -2.27 6.07 10.96
CA PRO A 108 -1.98 4.68 10.71
C PRO A 108 -1.93 3.90 12.04
N PRO A 109 -2.47 2.67 12.09
CA PRO A 109 -2.34 1.83 13.28
C PRO A 109 -0.87 1.63 13.66
N SER A 110 -0.57 1.66 14.96
CA SER A 110 0.76 1.28 15.46
C SER A 110 1.14 -0.12 14.98
N GLN A 111 2.43 -0.32 14.67
CA GLN A 111 3.01 -1.62 14.30
C GLN A 111 3.05 -2.56 15.50
#